data_AF-A0AA86P2H1-F1
#
_entry.id   AF-A0AA86P2H1-F1
#
_cell.length_a   1.000
_cell.length_b   1.000
_cell.length_c   1.000
_cell.angle_alpha   90.00
_cell.angle_beta   90.00
_cell.angle_gamma   90.00
#
_symmetry.space_group_name_H-M   'P 1'
#
loop_
_entity.id
_entity.type
_entity.pdbx_description
1 polymer ?
#
loop_
_entity_poly.entity_id
_entity_poly.type
_entity_poly.pdbx_seq_one_letter_code
_entity_poly.pdbx_strand_id
1 'polypeptide(L)'
;MSQSIWTKEEQKWLVQIVESCEQMKQQVDWNEVSKQLNGKSKSQCQVRYLKLKNSNVSDSERYHEWTQAEKDILMDCVNIYGKDWERISRKIFTWMTPLKLKNKHYAITKVLPDREAKKLLAANMSKESSQKSSSEVDEEDVYQKLRELLGC
;
A
#
# COMPACT_ATOMS: atom_id res chain seq x y z
N MET A 1 -19.85 -9.42 12.70
CA MET A 1 -20.01 -10.47 11.67
C MET A 1 -18.78 -11.35 11.68
N SER A 2 -18.93 -12.63 12.01
CA SER A 2 -17.82 -13.58 12.13
C SER A 2 -17.12 -13.76 10.77
N GLN A 3 -15.83 -13.44 10.73
CA GLN A 3 -14.96 -13.79 9.61
C GLN A 3 -14.84 -15.32 9.62
N SER A 4 -15.67 -16.00 8.81
CA SER A 4 -15.68 -17.46 8.73
C SER A 4 -14.28 -17.97 8.35
N ILE A 5 -13.66 -18.71 9.27
CA ILE A 5 -12.30 -19.28 9.12
C ILE A 5 -12.32 -20.24 7.92
N TRP A 6 -11.33 -20.15 7.04
CA TRP A 6 -11.19 -21.07 5.91
C TRP A 6 -10.34 -22.26 6.33
N THR A 7 -10.90 -23.47 6.27
CA THR A 7 -10.13 -24.68 6.55
C THR A 7 -9.19 -25.02 5.38
N LYS A 8 -8.23 -25.91 5.61
CA LYS A 8 -7.32 -26.36 4.53
C LYS A 8 -8.06 -27.18 3.49
N GLU A 9 -9.06 -27.94 3.92
CA GLU A 9 -9.92 -28.77 3.08
C GLU A 9 -10.76 -27.91 2.15
N GLU A 10 -11.42 -26.86 2.68
CA GLU A 10 -12.18 -25.90 1.87
C GLU A 10 -11.29 -25.20 0.83
N GLN A 11 -10.06 -24.84 1.20
CA GLN A 11 -9.11 -24.19 0.30
C GLN A 11 -8.64 -25.12 -0.80
N LYS A 12 -8.28 -26.36 -0.45
CA LYS A 12 -7.84 -27.38 -1.42
C LYS A 12 -8.94 -27.65 -2.44
N TRP A 13 -10.16 -27.82 -1.97
CA TRP A 13 -11.32 -28.05 -2.82
C TRP A 13 -11.61 -26.84 -3.74
N LEU A 14 -11.51 -25.62 -3.20
CA LEU A 14 -11.70 -24.38 -3.97
C LEU A 14 -10.69 -24.27 -5.12
N VAL A 15 -9.42 -24.58 -4.85
CA VAL A 15 -8.36 -24.60 -5.87
C VAL A 15 -8.65 -25.66 -6.92
N GLN A 16 -9.00 -26.89 -6.49
CA GLN A 16 -9.25 -28.02 -7.38
C GLN A 16 -10.40 -27.76 -8.37
N ILE A 17 -11.50 -27.13 -7.93
CA ILE A 17 -12.60 -26.79 -8.84
C ILE A 17 -12.17 -25.77 -9.87
N VAL A 18 -11.49 -24.71 -9.44
CA VAL A 18 -11.08 -23.66 -10.37
C VAL A 18 -10.07 -24.21 -11.38
N GLU A 19 -9.11 -25.03 -10.94
CA GLU A 19 -8.16 -25.71 -11.83
C GLU A 19 -8.88 -26.63 -12.83
N SER A 20 -9.90 -27.38 -12.40
CA SER A 20 -10.69 -28.24 -13.28
C SER A 20 -11.44 -27.42 -14.34
N CYS A 21 -12.04 -26.29 -13.96
CA CYS A 21 -12.69 -25.38 -14.90
C CYS A 21 -11.69 -24.75 -15.87
N GLU A 22 -10.51 -24.33 -15.40
CA GLU A 22 -9.43 -23.78 -16.23
C GLU A 22 -8.94 -24.82 -17.26
N GLN A 23 -8.75 -26.09 -16.85
CA GLN A 23 -8.37 -27.19 -17.75
C GLN A 23 -9.42 -27.45 -18.84
N MET A 24 -10.70 -27.37 -18.48
CA MET A 24 -11.82 -27.50 -19.42
C MET A 24 -12.07 -26.22 -20.24
N LYS A 25 -11.25 -25.17 -20.07
CA LYS A 25 -11.44 -23.83 -20.67
C LYS A 25 -12.83 -23.25 -20.41
N GLN A 26 -13.44 -23.60 -19.27
CA GLN A 26 -14.76 -23.16 -18.87
C GLN A 26 -14.65 -22.08 -17.79
N GLN A 27 -15.61 -21.14 -17.79
CA GLN A 27 -15.72 -20.16 -16.71
C GLN A 27 -16.17 -20.83 -15.40
N VAL A 28 -15.57 -20.43 -14.30
CA VAL A 28 -15.94 -20.90 -12.95
C VAL A 28 -17.29 -20.30 -12.56
N ASP A 29 -18.28 -21.15 -12.29
CA ASP A 29 -19.54 -20.70 -11.69
C ASP A 29 -19.41 -20.58 -10.17
N TRP A 30 -19.10 -19.37 -9.73
CA TRP A 30 -18.94 -19.05 -8.32
C TRP A 30 -20.23 -19.16 -7.50
N ASN A 31 -21.41 -19.15 -8.12
CA ASN A 31 -22.66 -19.39 -7.39
C ASN A 31 -22.74 -20.86 -6.98
N GLU A 32 -22.36 -21.77 -7.88
CA GLU A 32 -22.36 -23.19 -7.59
C GLU A 32 -21.28 -23.56 -6.56
N VAL A 33 -20.09 -22.97 -6.69
CA VAL A 33 -19.01 -23.11 -5.70
C VAL A 33 -19.46 -22.66 -4.31
N SER A 34 -20.20 -21.55 -4.23
CA SER A 34 -20.73 -21.01 -2.98
C SER A 34 -21.79 -21.90 -2.34
N LYS A 35 -22.63 -22.60 -3.12
CA LYS A 35 -23.63 -23.53 -2.57
C LYS A 35 -23.00 -24.72 -1.86
N GLN A 36 -21.86 -25.21 -2.37
CA GLN A 36 -21.17 -26.36 -1.79
C GLN A 36 -20.33 -25.97 -0.56
N LEU A 37 -19.93 -24.70 -0.45
CA LEU A 37 -19.28 -24.13 0.73
C LEU A 37 -20.32 -23.47 1.65
N ASN A 38 -20.97 -24.28 2.48
CA ASN A 38 -21.99 -23.81 3.43
C ASN A 38 -21.51 -22.59 4.23
N GLY A 39 -22.19 -21.45 4.04
CA GLY A 39 -21.90 -20.20 4.75
C GLY A 39 -20.81 -19.32 4.13
N LYS A 40 -20.26 -19.66 2.95
CA LYS A 40 -19.39 -18.78 2.16
C LYS A 40 -20.15 -18.26 0.95
N SER A 41 -20.18 -16.95 0.77
CA SER A 41 -20.72 -16.30 -0.43
C SER A 41 -19.80 -16.43 -1.64
N LYS A 42 -20.36 -16.28 -2.85
CA LYS A 42 -19.60 -16.24 -4.11
C LYS A 42 -18.41 -15.28 -4.08
N SER A 43 -18.61 -14.08 -3.50
CA SER A 43 -17.56 -13.05 -3.40
C SER A 43 -16.44 -13.47 -2.46
N GLN A 44 -16.77 -14.16 -1.35
CA GLN A 44 -15.75 -14.70 -0.45
C GLN A 44 -14.92 -15.79 -1.14
N CYS A 45 -15.55 -16.66 -1.94
CA CYS A 45 -14.87 -17.70 -2.70
C CYS A 45 -13.89 -17.11 -3.73
N GLN A 46 -14.33 -16.11 -4.50
CA GLN A 46 -13.50 -15.39 -5.46
C GLN A 46 -12.28 -14.73 -4.81
N VAL A 47 -12.51 -13.95 -3.75
CA VAL A 47 -11.43 -13.27 -3.01
C VAL A 47 -10.47 -14.29 -2.41
N ARG A 48 -10.98 -15.42 -1.90
CA ARG A 48 -10.12 -16.46 -1.33
C ARG A 48 -9.26 -17.12 -2.39
N TYR A 49 -9.82 -17.52 -3.53
CA TYR A 49 -9.07 -18.12 -4.62
C TYR A 49 -7.99 -17.18 -5.15
N LEU A 50 -8.31 -15.89 -5.37
CA LEU A 50 -7.32 -14.91 -5.81
C LEU A 50 -6.16 -14.77 -4.82
N LYS A 51 -6.45 -14.74 -3.51
CA LYS A 51 -5.42 -14.72 -2.47
C LYS A 51 -4.54 -15.98 -2.48
N LEU A 52 -5.13 -17.15 -2.72
CA LEU A 52 -4.39 -18.42 -2.81
C LEU A 52 -3.48 -18.43 -4.05
N LYS A 53 -4.01 -18.05 -5.22
CA LYS A 53 -3.26 -17.97 -6.48
C LYS A 53 -2.08 -16.99 -6.38
N ASN A 54 -2.33 -15.81 -5.82
CA ASN A 54 -1.29 -14.81 -5.60
C ASN A 54 -0.30 -15.22 -4.50
N SER A 55 -0.62 -16.22 -3.67
CA SER A 55 0.29 -16.71 -2.64
C SER A 55 1.38 -17.65 -3.15
N ASN A 56 1.30 -18.09 -4.41
CA ASN A 56 2.36 -18.88 -5.04
C ASN A 56 3.52 -18.03 -5.59
N VAL A 57 3.39 -16.69 -5.52
CA VAL A 57 4.46 -15.75 -5.81
C VAL A 57 5.39 -15.69 -4.60
N SER A 58 6.72 -15.68 -4.81
CA SER A 58 7.69 -15.61 -3.71
C SER A 58 7.38 -14.40 -2.80
N ASP A 59 7.59 -14.52 -1.49
CA ASP A 59 7.28 -13.42 -0.56
C ASP A 59 8.11 -12.16 -0.90
N SER A 60 9.33 -12.34 -1.43
CA SER A 60 10.19 -11.27 -1.95
C SER A 60 9.60 -10.55 -3.16
N GLU A 61 8.83 -11.22 -4.02
CA GLU A 61 8.14 -10.60 -5.16
C GLU A 61 6.81 -9.93 -4.74
N ARG A 62 6.21 -10.38 -3.63
CA ARG A 62 4.95 -9.82 -3.11
C ARG A 62 5.13 -8.54 -2.31
N TYR A 63 6.23 -8.43 -1.57
CA TYR A 63 6.46 -7.34 -0.62
C TYR A 63 7.65 -6.50 -1.04
N HIS A 64 7.38 -5.25 -1.41
CA HIS A 64 8.44 -4.25 -1.55
C HIS A 64 9.05 -3.97 -0.18
N GLU A 65 10.34 -4.26 -0.06
CA GLU A 65 11.14 -3.86 1.10
C GLU A 65 11.45 -2.38 1.02
N TRP A 66 10.86 -1.61 1.92
CA TRP A 66 11.09 -0.17 1.99
C TRP A 66 12.47 0.11 2.57
N THR A 67 13.34 0.65 1.73
CA THR A 67 14.65 1.18 2.12
C THR A 67 14.50 2.40 3.04
N GLN A 68 15.55 2.78 3.76
CA GLN A 68 15.49 3.97 4.61
C GLN A 68 15.32 5.25 3.78
N ALA A 69 16.05 5.38 2.66
CA ALA A 69 15.93 6.51 1.74
C ALA A 69 14.49 6.70 1.22
N GLU A 70 13.80 5.62 0.83
CA GLU A 70 12.40 5.70 0.39
C GLU A 70 11.45 6.15 1.51
N LYS A 71 11.73 5.78 2.77
CA LYS A 71 10.94 6.26 3.91
C LYS A 71 11.15 7.75 4.12
N ASP A 72 12.39 8.21 4.01
CA ASP A 72 12.74 9.63 4.19
C ASP A 72 12.09 10.47 3.09
N ILE A 73 12.23 10.06 1.82
CA ILE A 73 11.54 10.67 0.67
C ILE A 73 10.01 10.69 0.88
N LEU A 74 9.42 9.60 1.37
CA LEU A 74 7.99 9.55 1.65
C LEU A 74 7.58 10.56 2.74
N MET A 75 8.37 10.72 3.80
CA MET A 75 8.09 11.70 4.85
C MET A 75 8.23 13.13 4.33
N ASP A 76 9.25 13.42 3.52
CA ASP A 76 9.44 14.73 2.90
C ASP A 76 8.30 15.08 1.94
N CYS A 77 7.89 14.12 1.12
CA CYS A 77 6.72 14.28 0.24
C CYS A 77 5.45 14.57 1.03
N VAL A 78 5.25 13.92 2.18
CA VAL A 78 4.08 14.16 3.03
C VAL A 78 4.16 15.52 3.73
N ASN A 79 5.36 15.98 4.09
CA ASN A 79 5.55 17.32 4.65
C ASN A 79 5.22 18.41 3.61
N ILE A 80 5.60 18.21 2.34
CA ILE A 80 5.40 19.18 1.26
C ILE A 80 3.96 19.16 0.72
N TYR A 81 3.47 17.97 0.35
CA TYR A 81 2.17 17.80 -0.33
C TYR A 81 1.03 17.46 0.63
N GLY A 82 1.31 17.30 1.93
CA GLY A 82 0.35 16.75 2.88
C GLY A 82 0.07 15.28 2.62
N LYS A 83 -1.09 14.81 3.08
CA LYS A 83 -1.54 13.41 2.90
C LYS A 83 -2.21 13.17 1.53
N ASP A 84 -1.81 13.90 0.51
CA ASP A 84 -2.26 13.71 -0.87
C ASP A 84 -1.51 12.53 -1.51
N TRP A 85 -1.91 11.32 -1.11
CA TRP A 85 -1.28 10.08 -1.56
C TRP A 85 -1.37 9.86 -3.07
N GLU A 86 -2.39 10.42 -3.72
CA GLU A 86 -2.55 10.34 -5.16
C GLU A 86 -1.50 11.17 -5.88
N ARG A 87 -1.31 12.43 -5.45
CA ARG A 87 -0.25 13.28 -6.00
C ARG A 87 1.13 12.69 -5.77
N ILE A 88 1.40 12.20 -4.56
CA ILE A 88 2.70 11.61 -4.20
C ILE A 88 2.97 10.33 -5.02
N SER A 89 1.96 9.47 -5.18
CA SER A 89 2.05 8.28 -6.03
C SER A 89 2.31 8.64 -7.49
N ARG A 90 1.57 9.60 -8.06
CA ARG A 90 1.75 9.98 -9.47
C ARG A 90 3.06 10.70 -9.76
N LYS A 91 3.57 11.53 -8.85
CA LYS A 91 4.76 12.36 -9.11
C LYS A 91 6.07 11.68 -8.69
N ILE A 92 6.08 10.97 -7.56
CA ILE A 92 7.33 10.52 -6.91
C ILE A 92 7.42 9.00 -6.88
N PHE A 93 6.35 8.32 -6.42
CA PHE A 93 6.32 6.87 -6.30
C PHE A 93 5.39 6.23 -7.34
N THR A 94 5.71 6.40 -8.63
CA THR A 94 4.86 5.94 -9.76
C THR A 94 4.63 4.43 -9.77
N TRP A 95 5.55 3.67 -9.16
CA TRP A 95 5.48 2.22 -9.00
C TRP A 95 4.73 1.77 -7.74
N MET A 96 4.29 2.70 -6.89
CA MET A 96 3.53 2.40 -5.67
C MET A 96 2.11 2.95 -5.73
N THR A 97 1.16 2.15 -5.26
CA THR A 97 -0.22 2.63 -5.12
C THR A 97 -0.36 3.59 -3.93
N PRO A 98 -1.28 4.56 -3.99
CA PRO A 98 -1.55 5.48 -2.88
C PRO A 98 -1.80 4.77 -1.54
N LEU A 99 -2.42 3.58 -1.58
CA LEU A 99 -2.68 2.75 -0.42
C LEU A 99 -1.37 2.22 0.22
N LYS A 100 -0.39 1.79 -0.58
CA LYS A 100 0.91 1.35 -0.07
C LYS A 100 1.64 2.50 0.62
N LEU A 101 1.64 3.70 0.02
CA LEU A 101 2.24 4.91 0.59
C LEU A 101 1.59 5.28 1.93
N LYS A 102 0.26 5.35 1.97
CA LYS A 102 -0.52 5.62 3.17
C LYS A 102 -0.19 4.62 4.29
N ASN A 103 -0.23 3.32 3.98
CA ASN A 103 0.06 2.27 4.95
C ASN A 103 1.50 2.38 5.48
N LYS A 104 2.46 2.68 4.60
CA LYS A 104 3.85 2.84 5.00
C LYS A 104 4.04 4.06 5.89
N HIS A 105 3.50 5.21 5.53
CA HIS A 105 3.55 6.41 6.36
C HIS A 105 2.98 6.15 7.76
N TYR A 106 1.84 5.46 7.87
CA TYR A 106 1.29 5.08 9.18
C TYR A 106 2.18 4.11 9.95
N ALA A 107 2.86 3.18 9.27
CA ALA A 107 3.82 2.30 9.92
C ALA A 107 5.04 3.07 10.44
N ILE A 108 5.59 4.02 9.67
CA ILE A 108 6.72 4.87 10.08
C ILE A 108 6.32 5.73 11.27
N THR A 109 5.20 6.45 11.17
CA THR A 109 4.73 7.38 12.21
C THR A 109 4.33 6.68 13.51
N LYS A 110 3.87 5.43 13.46
CA LYS A 110 3.59 4.62 14.66
C LYS A 110 4.84 4.13 15.39
N VAL A 111 5.99 4.09 14.71
CA VAL A 111 7.26 3.58 15.27
C VAL A 111 8.09 4.70 15.93
N LEU A 112 7.69 5.98 15.79
CA LEU A 112 8.42 7.09 16.42
C LEU A 112 8.19 7.11 17.95
N PRO A 113 9.24 7.03 18.79
CA PRO A 113 9.10 7.21 20.22
C PRO A 113 8.66 8.64 20.55
N ASP A 114 7.67 8.70 21.44
CA ASP A 114 6.53 9.61 21.44
C ASP A 114 6.77 11.08 21.89
N ARG A 115 8.01 11.57 22.01
CA ARG A 115 8.23 12.89 22.67
C ARG A 115 9.19 13.85 21.99
N GLU A 116 10.31 13.37 21.46
CA GLU A 116 11.31 14.27 20.85
C GLU A 116 10.96 14.64 19.41
N ALA A 117 10.47 13.70 18.61
CA ALA A 117 10.06 13.96 17.23
C ALA A 117 8.89 14.96 17.14
N LYS A 118 7.89 14.83 18.03
CA LYS A 118 6.78 15.80 18.13
C LYS A 118 7.27 17.19 18.53
N LYS A 119 8.31 17.29 19.37
CA LYS A 119 8.89 18.56 19.80
C LYS A 119 9.69 19.23 18.68
N LEU A 120 10.43 18.47 17.88
CA LEU A 120 11.18 18.97 16.71
C LEU A 120 10.25 19.42 15.58
N LEU A 121 9.18 18.66 15.30
CA LEU A 121 8.17 19.02 14.30
C LEU A 121 7.38 20.28 14.71
N ALA A 122 6.97 20.38 15.99
CA ALA A 122 6.29 21.56 16.51
C ALA A 122 7.20 22.81 16.55
N ALA A 123 8.51 22.62 16.81
CA ALA A 123 9.49 23.70 16.79
C ALA A 123 9.74 24.24 15.37
N ASN A 124 9.70 23.39 14.35
CA ASN A 124 9.86 23.80 12.96
C ASN A 124 8.59 24.48 12.41
N MET A 125 7.39 23.97 12.74
CA MET A 125 6.11 24.62 12.41
C MET A 125 5.96 26.02 13.03
N SER A 126 6.58 26.27 14.19
CA SER A 126 6.51 27.57 14.88
C SER A 126 7.51 28.60 14.35
N LYS A 127 8.52 28.17 13.57
CA LYS A 127 9.51 29.07 12.95
C LYS A 127 9.05 29.59 11.58
N GLU A 128 8.22 28.85 10.85
CA GLU A 128 7.76 29.23 9.51
C GLU A 128 6.50 30.12 9.50
N SER A 129 5.79 30.26 10.62
CA SER A 129 4.55 31.05 10.70
C SER A 129 4.78 32.57 10.65
N SER A 130 6.01 33.06 10.81
CA SER A 130 6.35 34.49 10.77
C SER A 130 6.94 34.97 9.43
N GLN A 131 7.01 34.11 8.40
CA GLN A 131 7.38 34.52 7.04
C GLN A 131 6.41 33.92 6.02
N LYS A 132 5.11 34.13 6.23
CA LYS A 132 4.13 33.92 5.16
C LYS A 132 4.15 35.13 4.23
N SER A 133 5.01 35.09 3.22
CA SER A 133 4.84 35.89 2.00
C SER A 133 4.58 34.94 0.84
N SER A 134 3.50 35.22 0.12
CA SER A 134 3.09 34.54 -1.11
C SER A 134 4.23 34.52 -2.13
N SER A 135 4.74 33.35 -2.47
CA SER A 135 5.46 33.11 -3.72
C SER A 135 5.26 31.66 -4.12
N GLU A 136 4.84 31.44 -5.37
CA GLU A 136 4.84 30.15 -6.04
C GLU A 136 6.16 29.45 -5.74
N VAL A 137 6.11 28.30 -5.06
CA VAL A 137 7.30 27.51 -4.79
C VAL A 137 7.68 26.91 -6.14
N ASP A 138 8.68 27.54 -6.77
CA ASP A 138 9.26 27.13 -8.05
C ASP A 138 9.59 25.64 -7.97
N GLU A 139 8.84 24.83 -8.72
CA GLU A 139 9.02 23.37 -8.79
C GLU A 139 10.49 23.03 -9.13
N GLU A 140 11.18 23.94 -9.83
CA GLU A 140 12.60 23.83 -10.21
C GLU A 140 13.55 23.76 -9.02
N ASP A 141 13.34 24.52 -7.93
CA ASP A 141 14.24 24.49 -6.75
C ASP A 141 14.14 23.14 -6.01
N VAL A 142 12.97 22.52 -6.07
CA VAL A 142 12.73 21.19 -5.49
C VAL A 142 13.39 20.10 -6.32
N TYR A 143 13.26 20.16 -7.65
CA TYR A 143 13.95 19.22 -8.54
C TYR A 143 15.48 19.37 -8.47
N GLN A 144 15.97 20.58 -8.24
CA GLN A 144 17.40 20.83 -8.13
C GLN A 144 18.00 20.34 -6.81
N LYS A 145 17.31 20.54 -5.69
CA LYS A 145 17.69 19.90 -4.41
C LYS A 145 17.65 18.38 -4.46
N LEU A 146 16.67 17.82 -5.17
CA LEU A 146 16.58 16.36 -5.35
C LEU A 146 17.72 15.81 -6.22
N ARG A 147 18.16 16.53 -7.26
CA ARG A 147 19.32 16.15 -8.08
C ARG A 147 20.63 16.19 -7.30
N GLU A 148 20.86 17.25 -6.53
CA GLU A 148 22.05 17.40 -5.68
C GLU A 148 22.16 16.28 -4.63
N LEU A 149 21.04 15.87 -4.02
CA LEU A 149 21.01 14.78 -3.04
C LEU A 149 21.20 13.39 -3.66
N LEU A 150 20.78 13.20 -4.92
CA LEU A 150 20.89 11.94 -5.65
C LEU A 150 22.19 11.80 -6.45
N GLY A 151 23.07 12.81 -6.41
CA GLY A 151 24.42 12.74 -7.00
C GLY A 151 24.44 12.60 -8.52
N CYS A 152 23.50 13.23 -9.22
CA CYS A 152 23.49 13.38 -10.68
C CYS A 152 23.34 14.85 -11.06
#